data_AF-A0A9D1JJ41-F1
#
_entry.id   AF-A0A9D1JJ41-F1
#
_cell.length_a   1.000
_cell.length_b   1.000
_cell.length_c   1.000
_cell.angle_alpha   90.00
_cell.angle_beta   90.00
_cell.angle_gamma   90.00
#
_symmetry.space_group_name_H-M   'P 1'
#
loop_
_entity.id
_entity.type
_entity.pdbx_description
1 polymer ?
#
loop_
_entity_poly.entity_id
_entity_poly.type
_entity_poly.pdbx_seq_one_letter_code
_entity_poly.pdbx_strand_id
1 'polypeptide(L)' 'NLKPYEYFEYLLTEIPKHMDDKDYSFCEALLPWSPALPGRCRKQGGSSQPS' A
#
# COMPACT_ATOMS: atom_id res chain seq x y z
N ASN A 1 10.56 4.09 -1.19
CA ASN A 1 10.60 2.91 -2.09
C ASN A 1 9.56 1.89 -1.68
N LEU A 2 8.79 1.38 -2.64
CA LEU A 2 7.78 0.33 -2.42
C LEU A 2 8.37 -1.05 -2.70
N LYS A 3 7.69 -2.08 -2.19
CA LYS A 3 7.79 -3.44 -2.72
C LYS A 3 6.63 -3.65 -3.71
N PRO A 4 6.90 -3.77 -5.02
CA PRO A 4 5.84 -3.75 -6.03
C PRO A 4 4.80 -4.85 -5.85
N TYR A 5 5.22 -6.09 -5.60
CA TYR A 5 4.29 -7.23 -5.50
C TYR A 5 3.33 -7.09 -4.31
N GLU A 6 3.84 -6.76 -3.13
CA GLU A 6 3.03 -6.58 -1.91
C GLU A 6 2.13 -5.35 -2.01
N TYR A 7 2.54 -4.31 -2.75
CA TYR A 7 1.69 -3.16 -3.05
C TYR A 7 0.57 -3.54 -4.04
N PHE A 8 0.88 -4.24 -5.13
CA PHE A 8 -0.12 -4.70 -6.09
C PHE A 8 -1.13 -5.66 -5.45
N GLU A 9 -0.69 -6.62 -4.64
CA GLU A 9 -1.58 -7.51 -3.92
C GLU A 9 -2.54 -6.73 -3.01
N TYR A 10 -2.04 -5.73 -2.27
CA TYR A 10 -2.87 -4.86 -1.44
C TYR A 10 -3.90 -4.07 -2.27
N LEU A 11 -3.52 -3.52 -3.43
CA LEU A 11 -4.47 -2.84 -4.31
C LEU A 11 -5.57 -3.78 -4.78
N LEU A 12 -5.20 -4.98 -5.22
CA LEU A 12 -6.14 -5.99 -5.71
C LEU A 12 -7.08 -6.49 -4.61
N THR A 13 -6.70 -6.42 -3.33
CA THR A 13 -7.58 -6.77 -2.21
C THR A 13 -8.45 -5.62 -1.74
N GLU A 14 -7.98 -4.37 -1.79
CA GLU A 14 -8.74 -3.23 -1.30
C GLU A 14 -9.73 -2.68 -2.33
N ILE A 15 -9.34 -2.56 -3.60
CA ILE A 15 -10.22 -1.99 -4.65
C ILE A 15 -11.58 -2.69 -4.72
N PRO A 16 -11.68 -4.05 -4.68
CA PRO A 16 -12.97 -4.73 -4.71
C PRO A 16 -13.89 -4.42 -3.53
N LYS A 17 -13.35 -4.01 -2.37
CA LYS A 17 -14.15 -3.69 -1.18
C LYS A 17 -14.91 -2.37 -1.31
N HIS A 18 -14.48 -1.51 -2.23
CA HIS A 18 -14.99 -0.16 -2.43
C HIS A 18 -15.77 0.00 -3.74
N MET A 19 -16.16 -1.10 -4.40
CA MET A 19 -16.83 -1.04 -5.71
C MET A 19 -18.21 -0.38 -5.66
N ASP A 20 -18.90 -0.47 -4.52
CA ASP A 20 -20.22 0.14 -4.29
C ASP A 20 -20.14 1.52 -3.63
N ASP A 21 -18.93 1.98 -3.27
CA ASP A 21 -18.74 3.26 -2.61
C ASP A 21 -19.04 4.41 -3.58
N LYS A 22 -19.79 5.40 -3.09
CA LYS A 22 -20.15 6.60 -3.86
C LYS A 22 -19.08 7.70 -3.80
N ASP A 23 -18.13 7.54 -2.89
CA ASP A 23 -16.98 8.42 -2.75
C ASP A 23 -15.68 7.67 -3.06
N TYR A 24 -14.73 8.40 -3.64
CA TYR A 24 -13.42 7.88 -4.00
C TYR A 24 -12.36 8.26 -2.96
N SER A 25 -12.77 8.61 -1.74
CA SER A 25 -11.85 9.04 -0.69
C SER A 25 -10.87 7.92 -0.30
N PHE A 26 -11.27 6.65 -0.47
CA PHE A 26 -10.42 5.48 -0.26
C PHE A 26 -9.18 5.48 -1.15
N CYS A 27 -9.22 6.12 -2.34
CA CYS A 27 -8.07 6.19 -3.25
C CYS A 27 -6.86 6.85 -2.57
N GLU A 28 -7.08 7.86 -1.72
CA GLU A 28 -6.02 8.54 -0.97
C GLU A 28 -5.27 7.56 -0.05
N ALA A 29 -5.99 6.58 0.52
CA ALA A 29 -5.39 5.55 1.36
C ALA A 29 -4.54 4.55 0.55
N LEU A 30 -4.83 4.38 -0.74
CA LEU A 30 -4.13 3.46 -1.63
C LEU A 30 -2.85 4.05 -2.25
N LEU A 31 -2.65 5.36 -2.18
CA LEU A 31 -1.51 6.01 -2.83
C LEU A 31 -0.15 5.53 -2.27
N PRO A 32 0.92 5.51 -3.09
CA PRO A 32 2.26 5.09 -2.67
C PRO A 32 2.85 5.86 -1.47
N TRP A 33 2.42 7.10 -1.28
CA TRP A 33 2.84 8.00 -0.20
C TRP A 33 1.83 8.09 0.95
N SER A 34 0.70 7.40 0.83
CA SER A 34 -0.34 7.38 1.86
C SER A 34 0.23 6.98 3.21
N PRO A 35 -0.06 7.69 4.31
CA PRO A 35 0.31 7.25 5.65
C PRO A 35 -0.43 5.95 6.05
N ALA A 36 -1.60 5.69 5.46
CA ALA A 36 -2.39 4.48 5.69
C ALA A 36 -1.82 3.23 4.99
N LEU A 37 -0.82 3.40 4.11
CA LEU A 37 -0.26 2.26 3.37
C LEU A 37 0.45 1.27 4.31
N PRO A 38 0.10 -0.04 4.26
CA PRO A 38 0.67 -1.05 5.14
C PRO A 38 2.21 -1.12 5.06
N GLY A 39 2.85 -1.37 6.21
CA GLY A 39 4.31 -1.49 6.30
C GLY A 39 4.91 -2.57 5.39
N ARG A 40 4.16 -3.65 5.10
CA ARG A 40 4.58 -4.71 4.16
C ARG A 40 4.80 -4.23 2.73
N CYS A 41 4.06 -3.21 2.29
CA CYS A 41 4.17 -2.62 0.96
C CYS A 41 5.35 -1.64 0.87
N ARG A 42 5.88 -1.19 2.02
CA ARG A 42 7.03 -0.29 2.09
C ARG A 42 8.32 -1.11 2.10
N LYS A 43 9.28 -0.70 1.27
CA LYS A 43 10.66 -1.19 1.41
C LYS A 43 11.21 -0.57 2.68
N GLN A 44 11.53 -1.38 3.68
CA GLN A 44 12.33 -0.92 4.82
C GLN A 44 13.65 -0.41 4.24
N GLY A 45 13.92 0.89 4.39
CA GLY A 45 15.22 1.45 4.03
C GLY A 45 16.24 0.68 4.86
N GLY A 46 17.16 -0.02 4.20
CA GLY A 46 17.98 -1.05 4.83
C GLY A 46 18.54 -0.60 6.16
N SER A 47 17.93 -1.07 7.26
CA SER A 47 18.62 -1.14 8.53
C SER A 47 19.67 -2.24 8.32
N SER A 48 20.89 -1.77 8.12
CA SER A 48 22.15 -2.46 8.38
C SER A 48 21.93 -3.82 9.05
N GLN A 49 22.07 -4.90 8.29
CA GLN A 49 22.45 -6.17 8.88
C GLN A 49 23.96 -6.03 9.13
N PRO A 50 24.46 -5.91 10.38
CA PRO A 50 25.89 -6.05 10.61
C PRO A 50 26.25 -7.51 10.31
N SER A 51 27.41 -7.66 9.66
CA SER A 51 28.03 -8.94 9.32
C SER A 51 28.29 -9.82 10.54
#